data_AF-A0A8T6CY31-F1
#
_entry.id   AF-A0A8T6CY31-F1
#
_cell.length_a   1.000
_cell.length_b   1.000
_cell.length_c   1.000
_cell.angle_alpha   90.00
_cell.angle_beta   90.00
_cell.angle_gamma   90.00
#
_symmetry.space_group_name_H-M   'P 1'
#
loop_
_entity.id
_entity.type
_entity.pdbx_description
1 polymer ?
#
loop_
_entity_poly.entity_id
_entity_poly.type
_entity_poly.pdbx_seq_one_letter_code
_entity_poly.pdbx_strand_id
1 'polypeptide(L)'
;MAPEERIAALMHEEPLLAMLSLDHSDEVAIAVSDRLLPDRAAHLSRQINERLDQAGVPVSERTWIVATTGDDEAAARIAAAVSDVSGGARVMVHDPREPDGLTFQRRNPGERRGGVYLNHAWQSASVRIGCGDGLALVDGLSAWFNAAAELSADDLHADLLIDG
;
A
#
# COMPACT_ATOMS: atom_id res chain seq x y z
N MET A 1 24.34 -4.36 2.84
CA MET A 1 23.19 -4.84 3.64
C MET A 1 22.48 -5.86 2.80
N ALA A 2 22.31 -7.07 3.33
CA ALA A 2 21.54 -8.10 2.66
C ALA A 2 20.04 -7.78 2.80
N PRO A 3 19.17 -8.15 1.83
CA PRO A 3 17.73 -7.89 1.88
C PRO A 3 17.06 -8.42 3.17
N GLU A 4 17.55 -9.55 3.66
CA GLU A 4 17.14 -10.19 4.90
C GLU A 4 17.45 -9.38 6.17
N GLU A 5 18.46 -8.52 6.16
CA GLU A 5 18.75 -7.60 7.27
C GLU A 5 17.80 -6.39 7.31
N ARG A 6 17.16 -6.02 6.16
CA ARG A 6 16.14 -4.97 6.11
C ARG A 6 14.80 -5.44 6.68
N ILE A 7 14.52 -6.74 6.58
CA ILE A 7 13.29 -7.38 7.09
C ILE A 7 13.38 -7.60 8.61
N ALA A 8 14.57 -7.87 9.17
CA ALA A 8 14.73 -8.10 10.61
C ALA A 8 14.52 -6.86 11.52
N ALA A 9 14.36 -5.67 10.94
CA ALA A 9 14.01 -4.44 11.68
C ALA A 9 12.49 -4.30 11.99
N LEU A 10 11.68 -5.29 11.61
CA LEU A 10 10.20 -5.28 11.68
C LEU A 10 9.57 -5.46 13.08
N MET A 11 10.32 -5.33 14.18
CA MET A 11 9.80 -5.69 15.53
C MET A 11 9.17 -4.54 16.34
N HIS A 12 9.09 -3.32 15.79
CA HIS A 12 8.34 -2.21 16.41
C HIS A 12 7.75 -1.31 15.31
N GLU A 13 6.44 -1.11 15.30
CA GLU A 13 5.71 -0.35 14.26
C GLU A 13 6.02 1.17 14.30
N GLU A 14 6.17 1.75 15.49
CA GLU A 14 6.48 3.18 15.68
C GLU A 14 7.82 3.65 15.06
N PRO A 15 8.97 2.94 15.21
CA PRO A 15 10.22 3.41 14.62
C PRO A 15 10.23 3.43 13.09
N LEU A 16 9.38 2.64 12.41
CA LEU A 16 9.34 2.57 10.96
C LEU A 16 8.68 3.80 10.33
N LEU A 17 7.55 4.26 10.90
CA LEU A 17 6.87 5.48 10.45
C LEU A 17 7.71 6.76 10.68
N ALA A 18 8.60 6.74 11.67
CA ALA A 18 9.53 7.83 11.93
C ALA A 18 10.64 7.94 10.87
N MET A 19 10.92 6.89 10.09
CA MET A 19 11.94 6.88 9.04
C MET A 19 11.49 7.55 7.74
N LEU A 20 10.18 7.79 7.56
CA LEU A 20 9.66 8.51 6.41
C LEU A 20 9.98 10.01 6.53
N SER A 21 10.67 10.54 5.53
CA SER A 21 10.78 11.98 5.31
C SER A 21 9.49 12.44 4.64
N LEU A 22 8.66 13.19 5.36
CA LEU A 22 7.34 13.67 4.93
C LEU A 22 7.30 15.19 5.00
N ASP A 23 6.79 15.81 3.95
CA ASP A 23 6.53 17.25 3.87
C ASP A 23 5.05 17.53 3.54
N HIS A 24 4.55 18.71 3.91
CA HIS A 24 3.14 19.12 3.70
C HIS A 24 2.62 19.08 2.25
N SER A 25 3.51 19.02 1.26
CA SER A 25 3.17 18.98 -0.17
C SER A 25 3.18 17.56 -0.74
N ASP A 26 3.45 16.54 0.08
CA ASP A 26 3.50 15.17 -0.40
C ASP A 26 2.11 14.61 -0.72
N GLU A 27 1.99 14.03 -1.91
CA GLU A 27 0.87 13.18 -2.28
C GLU A 27 1.16 11.77 -1.76
N VAL A 28 0.35 11.31 -0.81
CA VAL A 28 0.60 10.05 -0.10
C VAL A 28 -0.40 8.98 -0.54
N ALA A 29 0.11 7.88 -1.10
CA ALA A 29 -0.66 6.67 -1.34
C ALA A 29 -0.38 5.62 -0.27
N ILE A 30 -1.44 5.13 0.38
CA ILE A 30 -1.34 4.08 1.39
C ILE A 30 -2.11 2.85 0.89
N ALA A 31 -1.41 1.78 0.58
CA ALA A 31 -2.01 0.51 0.18
C ALA A 31 -2.22 -0.38 1.40
N VAL A 32 -3.45 -0.87 1.61
CA VAL A 32 -3.83 -1.71 2.74
C VAL A 32 -4.36 -3.05 2.21
N SER A 33 -3.75 -4.14 2.69
CA SER A 33 -4.17 -5.50 2.36
C SER A 33 -5.60 -5.80 2.77
N ASP A 34 -6.38 -6.39 1.87
CA ASP A 34 -7.69 -6.99 2.21
C ASP A 34 -7.59 -8.22 3.13
N ARG A 35 -6.38 -8.79 3.28
CA ARG A 35 -6.11 -9.94 4.15
C ARG A 35 -5.92 -9.58 5.61
N LEU A 36 -5.73 -8.30 5.92
CA LEU A 36 -5.66 -7.85 7.30
C LEU A 36 -6.95 -8.15 8.05
N LEU A 37 -6.86 -8.27 9.37
CA LEU A 37 -8.05 -8.18 10.21
C LEU A 37 -8.53 -6.71 10.26
N PRO A 38 -9.84 -6.43 10.24
CA PRO A 38 -10.36 -5.06 10.22
C PRO A 38 -9.87 -4.20 11.39
N ASP A 39 -9.81 -4.77 12.59
CA ASP A 39 -9.33 -4.06 13.78
C ASP A 39 -7.84 -3.68 13.67
N ARG A 40 -7.03 -4.56 13.04
CA ARG A 40 -5.62 -4.29 12.74
C ARG A 40 -5.48 -3.20 11.69
N ALA A 41 -6.22 -3.30 10.59
CA ALA A 41 -6.24 -2.28 9.55
C ALA A 41 -6.63 -0.90 10.12
N ALA A 42 -7.66 -0.85 10.98
CA ALA A 42 -8.06 0.37 11.66
C ALA A 42 -6.98 0.90 12.62
N HIS A 43 -6.30 0.02 13.35
CA HIS A 43 -5.20 0.41 14.25
C HIS A 43 -4.04 1.04 13.49
N LEU A 44 -3.51 0.35 12.47
CA LEU A 44 -2.42 0.85 11.62
C LEU A 44 -2.81 2.15 10.92
N SER A 45 -4.05 2.22 10.40
CA SER A 45 -4.52 3.41 9.70
C SER A 45 -4.56 4.64 10.62
N ARG A 46 -4.90 4.46 11.91
CA ARG A 46 -4.82 5.56 12.90
C ARG A 46 -3.38 6.00 13.12
N GLN A 47 -2.45 5.07 13.35
CA GLN A 47 -1.04 5.42 13.57
C GLN A 47 -0.43 6.17 12.37
N ILE A 48 -0.75 5.72 11.15
CA ILE A 48 -0.32 6.39 9.92
C ILE A 48 -0.94 7.78 9.83
N ASN A 49 -2.24 7.94 10.08
CA ASN A 49 -2.88 9.26 10.04
C ASN A 49 -2.31 10.20 11.09
N GLU A 50 -2.07 9.74 12.31
CA GLU A 50 -1.42 10.52 13.36
C GLU A 50 -0.03 11.01 12.91
N ARG A 51 0.74 10.14 12.25
CA ARG A 51 2.07 10.50 11.72
C ARG A 51 1.96 11.54 10.60
N LEU A 52 1.02 11.36 9.67
CA LEU A 52 0.78 12.29 8.56
C LEU A 52 0.27 13.65 9.06
N ASP A 53 -0.56 13.65 10.11
CA ASP A 53 -1.03 14.87 10.79
C ASP A 53 0.15 15.62 11.43
N GLN A 54 1.04 14.91 12.13
CA GLN A 54 2.25 15.49 12.72
C GLN A 54 3.21 16.07 11.67
N ALA A 55 3.27 15.46 10.49
CA ALA A 55 4.04 15.97 9.35
C ALA A 55 3.34 17.13 8.61
N GLY A 56 2.08 17.40 8.91
CA GLY A 56 1.30 18.46 8.27
C GLY A 56 0.82 18.12 6.85
N VAL A 57 0.80 16.85 6.46
CA VAL A 57 0.26 16.40 5.17
C VAL A 57 -1.26 16.58 5.19
N PRO A 58 -1.89 17.37 4.30
CA PRO A 58 -3.34 17.54 4.30
C PRO A 58 -4.10 16.24 4.03
N VAL A 59 -5.29 16.08 4.61
CA VAL A 59 -6.17 14.93 4.34
C VAL A 59 -6.51 14.79 2.84
N SER A 60 -6.56 15.91 2.10
CA SER A 60 -6.80 15.93 0.65
C SER A 60 -5.70 15.25 -0.16
N GLU A 61 -4.47 15.21 0.36
CA GLU A 61 -3.30 14.62 -0.31
C GLU A 61 -3.13 13.12 0.03
N ARG A 62 -4.04 12.55 0.84
CA ARG A 62 -3.97 11.16 1.28
C ARG A 62 -4.95 10.31 0.49
N THR A 63 -4.44 9.26 -0.14
CA THR A 63 -5.25 8.24 -0.81
C THR A 63 -4.99 6.87 -0.23
N TRP A 64 -6.03 6.27 0.35
CA TRP A 64 -6.04 4.89 0.81
C TRP A 64 -6.52 3.97 -0.30
N ILE A 65 -5.75 2.93 -0.57
CA ILE A 65 -6.00 1.93 -1.60
C ILE A 65 -6.16 0.59 -0.89
N VAL A 66 -7.39 0.10 -0.75
CA VAL A 66 -7.61 -1.28 -0.33
C VAL A 66 -7.25 -2.16 -1.49
N ALA A 67 -6.27 -3.01 -1.27
CA ALA A 67 -5.68 -3.79 -2.32
C ALA A 67 -6.07 -5.26 -2.11
N THR A 68 -6.76 -5.80 -3.13
CA THR A 68 -7.46 -7.09 -3.08
C THR A 68 -7.14 -7.95 -4.29
N THR A 69 -7.16 -9.26 -4.11
CA THR A 69 -7.09 -10.24 -5.22
C THR A 69 -8.46 -10.53 -5.84
N GLY A 70 -9.47 -9.71 -5.55
CA GLY A 70 -10.85 -9.89 -6.01
C GLY A 70 -11.76 -10.63 -5.01
N ASP A 71 -11.42 -10.57 -3.72
CA ASP A 71 -12.36 -10.93 -2.65
C ASP A 71 -13.13 -9.66 -2.24
N ASP A 72 -14.26 -9.43 -2.91
CA ASP A 72 -15.04 -8.21 -2.77
C ASP A 72 -15.56 -8.00 -1.33
N GLU A 73 -15.82 -9.09 -0.60
CA GLU A 73 -16.30 -9.02 0.79
C GLU A 73 -15.16 -8.63 1.74
N ALA A 74 -13.98 -9.25 1.58
CA ALA A 74 -12.81 -8.88 2.36
C ALA A 74 -12.38 -7.43 2.09
N ALA A 75 -12.35 -7.03 0.82
CA ALA A 75 -12.01 -5.68 0.41
C ALA A 75 -13.00 -4.64 0.98
N ALA A 76 -14.31 -4.89 0.89
CA ALA A 76 -15.33 -3.99 1.44
C ALA A 76 -15.20 -3.84 2.97
N ARG A 77 -14.89 -4.93 3.67
CA ARG A 77 -14.70 -4.93 5.13
C ARG A 77 -13.49 -4.10 5.55
N ILE A 78 -12.38 -4.20 4.82
CA ILE A 78 -11.18 -3.38 5.08
C ILE A 78 -11.40 -1.93 4.67
N ALA A 79 -12.09 -1.67 3.55
CA ALA A 79 -12.45 -0.33 3.12
C ALA A 79 -13.29 0.40 4.18
N ALA A 80 -14.26 -0.28 4.79
CA ALA A 80 -15.05 0.26 5.89
C ALA A 80 -14.16 0.60 7.10
N ALA A 81 -13.31 -0.33 7.54
CA ALA A 81 -12.43 -0.13 8.68
C ALA A 81 -11.44 1.03 8.49
N VAL A 82 -10.88 1.17 7.28
CA VAL A 82 -9.99 2.28 6.92
C VAL A 82 -10.78 3.59 6.84
N SER A 83 -11.95 3.58 6.18
CA SER A 83 -12.80 4.78 6.02
C SER A 83 -13.16 5.40 7.36
N ASP A 84 -13.53 4.59 8.35
CA ASP A 84 -13.92 5.05 9.70
C ASP A 84 -12.82 5.84 10.43
N VAL A 85 -11.55 5.61 10.06
CA VAL A 85 -10.40 6.22 10.73
C VAL A 85 -9.55 7.10 9.80
N SER A 86 -9.94 7.22 8.54
CA SER A 86 -9.23 7.95 7.48
C SER A 86 -9.27 9.48 7.64
N GLY A 87 -10.12 9.99 8.52
CA GLY A 87 -10.34 11.43 8.70
C GLY A 87 -11.02 12.11 7.51
N GLY A 88 -11.64 11.34 6.60
CA GLY A 88 -12.23 11.84 5.36
C GLY A 88 -11.29 11.86 4.16
N ALA A 89 -10.12 11.22 4.27
CA ALA A 89 -9.23 10.98 3.14
C ALA A 89 -9.93 10.13 2.08
N ARG A 90 -9.41 10.18 0.84
CA ARG A 90 -9.94 9.36 -0.24
C ARG A 90 -9.66 7.88 0.08
N VAL A 91 -10.69 7.04 0.07
CA VAL A 91 -10.56 5.58 0.16
C VAL A 91 -11.07 4.96 -1.13
N MET A 92 -10.28 4.08 -1.74
CA MET A 92 -10.66 3.34 -2.93
C MET A 92 -10.32 1.87 -2.79
N VAL A 93 -11.12 1.00 -3.40
CA VAL A 93 -10.83 -0.42 -3.53
C VAL A 93 -10.25 -0.65 -4.91
N HIS A 94 -9.09 -1.29 -4.98
CA HIS A 94 -8.50 -1.72 -6.24
C HIS A 94 -9.23 -2.95 -6.78
N ASP A 95 -9.67 -2.93 -8.04
CA ASP A 95 -10.17 -4.13 -8.74
C ASP A 95 -9.12 -4.58 -9.78
N PRO A 96 -8.49 -5.76 -9.62
CA PRO A 96 -7.51 -6.26 -10.58
C PRO A 96 -8.12 -6.64 -11.94
N ARG A 97 -9.45 -6.74 -12.02
CA ARG A 97 -10.20 -7.05 -13.24
C ARG A 97 -10.46 -5.78 -14.07
N GLU A 98 -10.38 -4.61 -13.45
CA GLU A 98 -10.57 -3.33 -14.12
C GLU A 98 -9.23 -2.78 -14.61
N PRO A 99 -9.00 -2.71 -15.93
CA PRO A 99 -7.75 -2.17 -16.47
C PRO A 99 -7.68 -0.64 -16.32
N ASP A 100 -8.83 0.01 -16.08
CA ASP A 100 -8.93 1.45 -15.92
C ASP A 100 -8.28 1.88 -14.60
N GLY A 101 -7.35 2.82 -14.67
CA GLY A 101 -6.55 3.23 -13.53
C GLY A 101 -5.30 2.37 -13.28
N LEU A 102 -4.97 1.45 -14.18
CA LEU A 102 -3.66 0.79 -14.19
C LEU A 102 -2.68 1.48 -15.14
N THR A 103 -1.43 1.62 -14.69
CA THR A 103 -0.34 2.19 -15.48
C THR A 103 0.73 1.12 -15.69
N PHE A 104 1.09 0.87 -16.95
CA PHE A 104 2.17 -0.06 -17.29
C PHE A 104 3.50 0.44 -16.71
N GLN A 105 4.15 -0.40 -15.91
CA GLN A 105 5.45 -0.10 -15.33
C GLN A 105 6.57 -0.73 -16.16
N ARG A 106 6.52 -2.06 -16.31
CA ARG A 106 7.57 -2.84 -16.99
C ARG A 106 7.03 -4.18 -17.47
N ARG A 107 7.88 -4.92 -18.18
CA ARG A 107 7.62 -6.30 -18.58
C ARG A 107 8.69 -7.22 -17.99
N ASN A 108 8.32 -8.44 -17.60
CA ASN A 108 9.30 -9.38 -17.09
C ASN A 108 10.22 -9.88 -18.22
N PRO A 109 11.51 -10.16 -17.94
CA PRO A 109 12.43 -10.69 -18.94
C PRO A 109 11.89 -11.97 -19.58
N GLY A 110 11.86 -12.02 -20.91
CA GLY A 110 11.39 -13.19 -21.68
C GLY A 110 9.89 -13.20 -22.01
N GLU A 111 9.09 -12.31 -21.43
CA GLU A 111 7.67 -12.20 -21.78
C GLU A 111 7.46 -11.47 -23.11
N ARG A 112 6.63 -12.06 -23.99
CA ARG A 112 6.25 -11.46 -25.28
C ARG A 112 4.97 -10.64 -25.21
N ARG A 113 4.11 -10.91 -24.23
CA ARG A 113 2.84 -10.20 -23.93
C ARG A 113 2.65 -10.23 -22.41
N GLY A 114 1.89 -9.28 -21.88
CA GLY A 114 1.77 -9.06 -20.43
C GLY A 114 2.76 -8.01 -19.89
N GLY A 115 2.76 -7.83 -18.58
CA GLY A 115 3.62 -6.90 -17.86
C GLY A 115 3.14 -6.65 -16.43
N VAL A 116 3.85 -5.78 -15.72
CA VAL A 116 3.50 -5.28 -14.40
C VAL A 116 2.73 -3.97 -14.56
N TYR A 117 1.57 -3.87 -13.90
CA TYR A 117 0.63 -2.77 -14.06
C TYR A 117 0.17 -2.26 -12.69
N LEU A 118 0.77 -1.17 -12.20
CA LEU A 118 0.40 -0.65 -10.89
C LEU A 118 -0.75 0.36 -10.97
N ASN A 119 -1.46 0.55 -9.86
CA ASN A 119 -2.51 1.56 -9.76
C ASN A 119 -1.95 2.97 -10.00
N HIS A 120 -2.68 3.82 -10.71
CA HIS A 120 -2.24 5.17 -11.05
C HIS A 120 -2.00 6.05 -9.81
N ALA A 121 -2.89 6.03 -8.83
CA ALA A 121 -2.74 6.81 -7.60
C ALA A 121 -1.51 6.35 -6.79
N TRP A 122 -1.21 5.04 -6.83
CA TRP A 122 0.03 4.51 -6.26
C TRP A 122 1.26 5.05 -7.00
N GLN A 123 1.26 5.01 -8.34
CA GLN A 123 2.42 5.46 -9.11
C GLN A 123 2.64 6.97 -9.05
N SER A 124 1.58 7.78 -9.03
CA SER A 124 1.69 9.24 -9.03
C SER A 124 2.13 9.82 -7.69
N ALA A 125 1.86 9.11 -6.58
CA ALA A 125 2.19 9.57 -5.24
C ALA A 125 3.70 9.83 -5.06
N SER A 126 4.04 10.89 -4.32
CA SER A 126 5.41 11.19 -3.92
C SER A 126 5.88 10.28 -2.78
N VAL A 127 4.95 9.81 -1.95
CA VAL A 127 5.22 8.86 -0.86
C VAL A 127 4.25 7.69 -0.90
N ARG A 128 4.79 6.48 -0.79
CA ARG A 128 4.07 5.21 -0.94
C ARG A 128 4.28 4.32 0.27
N ILE A 129 3.19 4.01 0.97
CA ILE A 129 3.21 3.20 2.19
C ILE A 129 2.39 1.93 1.94
N GLY A 130 2.97 0.75 2.13
CA GLY A 130 2.25 -0.53 2.06
C GLY A 130 2.03 -1.14 3.45
N CYS A 131 0.82 -1.61 3.74
CA CYS A 131 0.44 -2.20 5.02
C CYS A 131 -0.28 -3.55 4.86
N GLY A 132 0.06 -4.56 5.67
CA GLY A 132 -0.45 -5.92 5.52
C GLY A 132 0.29 -6.96 6.38
N ASP A 133 -0.18 -8.20 6.41
CA ASP A 133 0.38 -9.27 7.26
C ASP A 133 1.53 -10.06 6.56
N GLY A 134 2.75 -9.95 7.07
CA GLY A 134 3.92 -10.81 6.82
C GLY A 134 4.39 -10.90 5.36
N LEU A 135 4.85 -12.09 4.94
CA LEU A 135 5.20 -12.38 3.53
C LEU A 135 4.02 -12.13 2.57
N ALA A 136 2.78 -12.17 3.07
CA ALA A 136 1.60 -11.85 2.28
C ALA A 136 1.42 -10.35 2.03
N LEU A 137 2.19 -9.47 2.66
CA LEU A 137 2.26 -8.05 2.31
C LEU A 137 2.79 -7.88 0.89
N VAL A 138 3.96 -8.46 0.62
CA VAL A 138 4.62 -8.35 -0.69
C VAL A 138 3.88 -9.20 -1.72
N ASP A 139 3.52 -10.45 -1.40
CA ASP A 139 2.78 -11.33 -2.32
C ASP A 139 1.35 -10.82 -2.60
N GLY A 140 0.71 -10.24 -1.58
CA GLY A 140 -0.57 -9.56 -1.71
C GLY A 140 -0.45 -8.37 -2.63
N LEU A 141 0.40 -7.38 -2.29
CA LEU A 141 0.68 -6.20 -3.13
C LEU A 141 1.09 -6.60 -4.55
N SER A 142 1.84 -7.70 -4.71
CA SER A 142 2.21 -8.28 -6.00
C SER A 142 1.01 -8.71 -6.84
N ALA A 143 0.09 -9.45 -6.23
CA ALA A 143 -1.12 -9.91 -6.90
C ALA A 143 -2.08 -8.74 -7.21
N TRP A 144 -1.99 -7.65 -6.46
CA TRP A 144 -2.83 -6.44 -6.58
C TRP A 144 -2.39 -5.47 -7.68
N PHE A 145 -1.27 -5.72 -8.36
CA PHE A 145 -0.83 -4.86 -9.47
C PHE A 145 -0.68 -5.62 -10.78
N ASN A 146 -1.51 -6.66 -10.95
CA ASN A 146 -1.58 -7.50 -12.14
C ASN A 146 -0.20 -7.97 -12.62
N ALA A 147 0.76 -8.09 -11.70
CA ALA A 147 2.09 -8.56 -12.00
C ALA A 147 2.00 -10.07 -12.22
N ALA A 148 2.46 -10.52 -13.39
CA ALA A 148 2.65 -11.93 -13.64
C ALA A 148 3.73 -12.47 -12.67
N ALA A 149 3.28 -12.89 -11.49
CA ALA A 149 4.01 -13.53 -10.38
C ALA A 149 5.27 -12.81 -9.87
N GLU A 150 5.34 -12.64 -8.53
CA GLU A 150 6.51 -12.22 -7.75
C GLU A 150 6.97 -10.77 -7.99
N LEU A 151 6.28 -9.78 -7.40
CA LEU A 151 6.91 -8.46 -7.20
C LEU A 151 7.81 -8.53 -5.98
N SER A 152 9.01 -8.00 -6.10
CA SER A 152 9.83 -7.66 -4.95
C SER A 152 9.38 -6.30 -4.37
N ALA A 153 9.78 -5.97 -3.14
CA ALA A 153 9.55 -4.65 -2.57
C ALA A 153 10.11 -3.51 -3.46
N ASP A 154 11.22 -3.78 -4.16
CA ASP A 154 11.82 -2.82 -5.09
C ASP A 154 10.93 -2.58 -6.34
N ASP A 155 10.13 -3.57 -6.74
CA ASP A 155 9.20 -3.44 -7.87
C ASP A 155 7.94 -2.66 -7.49
N LEU A 156 7.54 -2.72 -6.21
CA LEU A 156 6.43 -1.94 -5.67
C LEU A 156 6.76 -0.45 -5.55
N HIS A 157 8.06 -0.09 -5.51
CA HIS A 157 8.53 1.26 -5.19
C HIS A 157 7.92 1.83 -3.91
N ALA A 158 7.64 0.97 -2.92
CA ALA A 158 7.16 1.42 -1.62
C ALA A 158 8.31 2.11 -0.87
N ASP A 159 8.05 3.30 -0.35
CA ASP A 159 9.00 4.02 0.51
C ASP A 159 9.04 3.39 1.91
N LEU A 160 7.90 2.82 2.33
CA LEU A 160 7.79 2.05 3.56
C LEU A 160 6.83 0.86 3.41
N LEU A 161 7.22 -0.27 4.00
CA LEU A 161 6.38 -1.45 4.18
C LEU A 161 6.22 -1.70 5.68
N ILE A 162 4.98 -1.83 6.13
CA ILE A 162 4.60 -2.05 7.52
C ILE A 162 3.90 -3.40 7.62
N ASP A 163 4.48 -4.29 8.44
CA ASP A 163 3.85 -5.55 8.82
C ASP A 163 2.82 -5.31 9.92
N GLY A 164 1.66 -5.97 9.85
CA GLY A 164 0.44 -5.67 10.63
C GLY A 164 -0.09 -6.76 11.55
#